data_AF-A0A954WGT3-F1
#
_entry.id   AF-A0A954WGT3-F1
#
_cell.length_a   1.000
_cell.length_b   1.000
_cell.length_c   1.000
_cell.angle_alpha   90.00
_cell.angle_beta   90.00
_cell.angle_gamma   90.00
#
_symmetry.space_group_name_H-M   'P 1'
#
loop_
_entity.id
_entity.type
_entity.pdbx_description
1 polymer ?
#
loop_
_entity_poly.entity_id
_entity_poly.type
_entity_poly.pdbx_seq_one_letter_code
_entity_poly.pdbx_strand_id
1 'polypeptide(L)'
;MSQLAIYNFGFLVGLVLVQAFLVVGFVRCLLRFRRPLIADAEAPKAAVVLALRGGDPFLVDCLRGLLTQDYPHYDIHVVVDHVDDPAHRIVQDVLNSEQPDNLYLQFLTAPLETCSLKCSSVVQAIRSLDASYEFV
;
A
#
# COMPACT_ATOMS: atom_id res chain seq x y z
N MET A 1 -14.90 52.40 22.23
CA MET A 1 -14.72 51.45 21.10
C MET A 1 -13.35 50.77 21.13
N SER A 2 -12.25 51.46 21.48
CA SER A 2 -10.90 50.87 21.59
C SER A 2 -10.75 49.77 22.64
N GLN A 3 -11.35 49.92 23.83
CA GLN A 3 -11.23 48.93 24.91
C GLN A 3 -11.84 47.56 24.54
N LEU A 4 -13.03 47.55 23.93
CA LEU A 4 -13.68 46.32 23.47
C LEU A 4 -12.85 45.61 22.38
N ALA A 5 -12.23 46.39 21.49
CA ALA A 5 -11.33 45.85 20.47
C ALA A 5 -10.08 45.20 21.08
N ILE A 6 -9.49 45.81 22.12
CA ILE A 6 -8.34 45.25 22.85
C ILE A 6 -8.72 43.92 23.52
N TYR A 7 -9.88 43.83 24.17
CA TYR A 7 -10.35 42.58 24.79
C TYR A 7 -10.60 41.47 23.76
N ASN A 8 -11.28 41.77 22.65
CA ASN A 8 -11.53 40.81 21.59
C ASN A 8 -10.23 40.33 20.95
N PHE A 9 -9.27 41.24 20.72
CA PHE A 9 -7.96 40.89 20.19
C PHE A 9 -7.22 39.94 21.13
N GLY A 10 -7.17 40.24 22.44
CA GLY A 10 -6.55 39.36 23.44
C GLY A 10 -7.20 37.97 23.50
N PHE A 11 -8.53 37.92 23.43
CA PHE A 11 -9.26 36.64 23.40
C PHE A 11 -8.94 35.81 22.16
N LEU A 12 -8.92 36.41 20.97
CA LEU A 12 -8.55 35.74 19.73
C LEU A 12 -7.11 35.23 19.75
N VAL A 13 -6.17 36.05 20.26
CA VAL A 13 -4.77 35.62 20.45
C VAL A 13 -4.70 34.42 21.40
N GLY A 14 -5.45 34.45 22.50
CA GLY A 14 -5.55 33.32 23.43
C GLY A 14 -6.05 32.04 22.75
N LEU A 15 -7.13 32.12 21.97
CA LEU A 15 -7.65 30.98 21.21
C LEU A 15 -6.63 30.42 20.22
N VAL A 16 -5.94 31.30 19.48
CA VAL A 16 -4.90 30.89 18.53
C VAL A 16 -3.73 30.19 19.22
N LEU A 17 -3.29 30.69 20.38
CA LEU A 17 -2.21 30.05 21.15
C LEU A 17 -2.62 28.68 21.67
N VAL A 18 -3.85 28.53 22.16
CA VAL A 18 -4.39 27.23 22.60
C VAL A 18 -4.48 26.27 21.42
N GLN A 19 -5.01 26.70 20.29
CA GLN A 19 -5.09 25.88 19.08
C GLN A 19 -3.70 25.46 18.59
N ALA A 20 -2.75 26.40 18.53
CA ALA A 20 -1.38 26.10 18.13
C ALA A 20 -0.73 25.07 19.07
N PHE A 21 -0.95 25.19 20.38
CA PHE A 21 -0.45 24.23 21.35
C PHE A 21 -1.03 22.82 21.12
N LEU A 22 -2.34 22.71 20.90
CA LEU A 22 -3.00 21.44 20.61
C LEU A 22 -2.50 20.81 19.31
N VAL A 23 -2.37 21.61 18.24
CA VAL A 23 -1.86 21.14 16.95
C VAL A 23 -0.42 20.64 17.08
N VAL A 24 0.44 21.39 17.77
CA VAL A 24 1.83 20.96 18.00
C VAL A 24 1.88 19.68 18.83
N GLY A 25 1.05 19.56 19.86
CA GLY A 25 0.92 18.33 20.65
C GLY A 25 0.48 17.13 19.81
N PHE A 26 -0.55 17.31 18.99
CA PHE A 26 -1.07 16.29 18.08
C PHE A 26 -0.03 15.87 17.03
N VAL A 27 0.61 16.83 16.36
CA VAL A 27 1.67 16.56 15.38
C VAL A 27 2.84 15.83 16.04
N ARG A 28 3.26 16.25 17.23
CA ARG A 28 4.32 15.53 17.98
C ARG A 28 3.90 14.12 18.34
N CYS A 29 2.64 13.89 18.70
CA CYS A 29 2.12 12.56 18.98
C CYS A 29 2.18 11.68 17.72
N LEU A 30 1.65 12.17 16.59
CA LEU A 30 1.69 11.46 15.31
C LEU A 30 3.11 11.15 14.85
N LEU A 31 4.02 12.13 14.94
CA LEU A 31 5.41 11.94 14.50
C LEU A 31 6.21 11.04 15.43
N ARG A 32 5.84 10.94 16.72
CA ARG A 32 6.44 10.02 17.69
C ARG A 32 5.83 8.63 17.64
N PHE A 33 4.62 8.47 17.10
CA PHE A 33 3.98 7.19 16.96
C PHE A 33 4.66 6.38 15.84
N ARG A 34 5.77 5.73 16.18
CA ARG A 34 6.35 4.65 15.39
C ARG A 34 6.17 3.36 16.18
N ARG A 35 5.51 2.37 15.57
CA ARG A 35 5.57 1.01 16.10
C ARG A 35 7.02 0.54 15.98
N PRO A 36 7.56 -0.15 17.00
CA PRO A 36 8.85 -0.82 16.84
C PRO A 36 8.73 -1.79 15.66
N LEU A 37 9.76 -1.82 14.81
CA LEU A 37 9.87 -2.82 13.77
C LEU A 37 10.03 -4.19 14.44
N ILE A 38 9.37 -5.20 13.86
CA ILE A 38 9.60 -6.59 14.24
C ILE A 38 10.98 -6.99 13.70
N ALA A 39 11.73 -7.82 14.43
CA ALA A 39 13.01 -8.31 13.95
C ALA A 39 12.80 -9.23 12.73
N ASP A 40 13.74 -9.25 11.78
CA ASP A 40 13.60 -10.02 10.54
C ASP A 40 13.33 -11.51 10.79
N ALA A 41 13.93 -12.09 11.82
CA ALA A 41 13.73 -13.49 12.20
C ALA A 41 12.32 -13.80 12.77
N GLU A 42 11.62 -12.77 13.23
CA GLU A 42 10.26 -12.85 13.77
C GLU A 42 9.21 -12.39 12.73
N ALA A 43 9.66 -11.90 11.57
CA ALA A 43 8.77 -11.41 10.52
C ALA A 43 8.03 -12.60 9.88
N PRO A 44 6.68 -12.62 9.90
CA PRO A 44 5.91 -13.68 9.25
C PRO A 44 6.09 -13.63 7.73
N LYS A 45 5.78 -14.74 7.05
CA LYS A 45 5.75 -14.73 5.59
C LYS A 45 4.60 -13.83 5.09
N ALA A 46 4.89 -12.90 4.18
CA ALA A 46 3.91 -11.95 3.65
C ALA A 46 3.64 -12.18 2.16
N ALA A 47 2.38 -12.05 1.75
CA ALA A 47 1.99 -12.08 0.33
C ALA A 47 1.55 -10.69 -0.12
N VAL A 48 2.18 -10.16 -1.17
CA VAL A 48 1.73 -8.93 -1.85
C VAL A 48 0.85 -9.33 -3.02
N VAL A 49 -0.44 -8.98 -2.97
CA VAL A 49 -1.38 -9.29 -4.06
C VAL A 49 -1.62 -8.05 -4.92
N LEU A 50 -1.24 -8.12 -6.19
CA LEU A 50 -1.35 -7.02 -7.15
C LEU A 50 -2.28 -7.42 -8.31
N ALA A 51 -3.51 -6.89 -8.31
CA ALA A 51 -4.45 -7.04 -9.42
C ALA A 51 -4.22 -5.95 -10.48
N LEU A 52 -4.02 -6.35 -11.74
CA LEU A 52 -3.65 -5.46 -12.84
C LEU A 52 -4.65 -5.51 -13.99
N ARG A 53 -4.90 -4.33 -14.56
CA ARG A 53 -5.67 -4.14 -15.78
C ARG A 53 -5.30 -2.82 -16.44
N GLY A 54 -5.06 -2.83 -17.74
CA GLY A 54 -4.65 -1.66 -18.52
C GLY A 54 -3.17 -1.31 -18.43
N GLY A 55 -2.74 -0.27 -19.15
CA GLY A 55 -1.33 0.14 -19.24
C GLY A 55 -1.02 1.33 -18.34
N ASP A 56 -0.87 1.10 -17.03
CA ASP A 56 -0.41 2.15 -16.11
C ASP A 56 1.06 2.53 -16.43
N PRO A 57 1.35 3.79 -16.78
CA PRO A 57 2.71 4.23 -17.10
C PRO A 57 3.70 4.09 -15.93
N PHE A 58 3.22 4.01 -14.68
CA PHE A 58 4.05 3.88 -13.48
C PHE A 58 4.20 2.43 -13.01
N LEU A 59 3.64 1.45 -13.73
CA LEU A 59 3.66 0.05 -13.32
C LEU A 59 5.09 -0.52 -13.21
N VAL A 60 6.00 -0.10 -14.09
CA VAL A 60 7.41 -0.51 -14.03
C VAL A 60 8.04 -0.07 -12.71
N ASP A 61 7.86 1.18 -12.31
CA ASP A 61 8.43 1.72 -11.08
C ASP A 61 7.76 1.09 -9.85
N CYS A 62 6.47 0.80 -9.91
CA CYS A 62 5.74 0.08 -8.87
C CYS A 62 6.32 -1.33 -8.67
N LEU A 63 6.48 -2.11 -9.74
CA LEU A 63 7.03 -3.47 -9.66
C LEU A 63 8.46 -3.47 -9.14
N ARG A 64 9.30 -2.54 -9.60
CA ARG A 64 10.66 -2.38 -9.07
C ARG A 64 10.65 -2.05 -7.58
N GLY A 65 9.80 -1.12 -7.17
CA GLY A 65 9.64 -0.77 -5.75
C GLY A 65 9.21 -1.99 -4.92
N LEU A 66 8.28 -2.80 -5.43
CA LEU A 66 7.86 -4.03 -4.77
C LEU A 66 8.97 -5.08 -4.68
N LEU A 67 9.85 -5.18 -5.67
CA LEU A 67 10.98 -6.12 -5.67
C LEU A 67 12.11 -5.70 -4.71
N THR A 68 12.19 -4.42 -4.36
CA THR A 68 13.25 -3.86 -3.50
C THR A 68 12.78 -3.55 -2.08
N GLN A 69 11.72 -4.21 -1.59
CA GLN A 69 11.28 -4.03 -0.21
C GLN A 69 12.34 -4.58 0.77
N ASP A 70 12.47 -3.95 1.93
CA ASP A 70 13.35 -4.37 3.02
C ASP A 70 12.73 -5.46 3.92
N TYR A 71 11.54 -5.97 3.56
CA TYR A 71 10.89 -7.07 4.26
C TYR A 71 11.57 -8.41 3.89
N PRO A 72 11.92 -9.26 4.87
CA PRO A 72 12.80 -10.41 4.61
C PRO A 72 12.11 -11.58 3.88
N HIS A 73 10.80 -11.78 4.10
CA HIS A 73 10.10 -12.99 3.69
C HIS A 73 8.77 -12.65 3.01
N TYR A 74 8.82 -12.29 1.73
CA TYR A 74 7.61 -11.98 0.98
C TYR A 74 7.65 -12.44 -0.48
N ASP A 75 6.45 -12.78 -0.96
CA ASP A 75 6.19 -13.15 -2.35
C ASP A 75 5.17 -12.19 -2.96
N ILE A 76 5.36 -11.85 -4.23
CA ILE A 76 4.50 -10.94 -5.00
C ILE A 76 3.66 -11.78 -5.94
N HIS A 77 2.34 -11.74 -5.77
CA HIS A 77 1.36 -12.42 -6.61
C HIS A 77 0.64 -11.41 -7.49
N VAL A 78 1.00 -11.40 -8.78
CA VAL A 78 0.42 -10.54 -9.79
C VAL A 78 -0.69 -11.27 -10.53
N VAL A 79 -1.89 -10.71 -10.56
CA VAL A 79 -3.02 -11.23 -11.34
C VAL A 79 -3.38 -10.22 -12.42
N VAL A 80 -3.16 -10.59 -13.69
CA VAL A 80 -3.52 -9.77 -14.84
C VAL A 80 -4.89 -10.21 -15.39
N ASP A 81 -5.73 -9.25 -15.75
CA ASP A 81 -7.09 -9.51 -16.27
C ASP A 81 -7.12 -10.47 -17.47
N HIS A 82 -6.23 -10.27 -18.45
CA HIS A 82 -6.18 -11.08 -19.67
C HIS A 82 -4.76 -11.15 -20.26
N VAL A 83 -4.48 -12.15 -21.10
CA VAL A 83 -3.18 -12.30 -21.79
C VAL A 83 -2.88 -11.14 -22.76
N ASP A 84 -3.92 -10.51 -23.30
CA ASP A 84 -3.81 -9.37 -24.20
C ASP A 84 -3.83 -8.02 -23.49
N ASP A 85 -3.89 -8.01 -22.14
CA ASP A 85 -3.90 -6.77 -21.38
C ASP A 85 -2.54 -6.06 -21.49
N PRO A 86 -2.49 -4.72 -21.68
CA PRO A 86 -1.22 -4.00 -21.71
C PRO A 86 -0.32 -4.19 -20.49
N ALA A 87 -0.91 -4.43 -19.30
CA ALA A 87 -0.17 -4.75 -18.08
C ALA A 87 0.65 -6.03 -18.22
N HIS A 88 0.14 -7.02 -18.95
CA HIS A 88 0.83 -8.31 -19.12
C HIS A 88 2.22 -8.10 -19.73
N ARG A 89 2.30 -7.29 -20.79
CA ARG A 89 3.56 -6.98 -21.46
C ARG A 89 4.55 -6.29 -20.49
N ILE A 90 4.07 -5.32 -19.73
CA ILE A 90 4.90 -4.59 -18.76
C ILE A 90 5.46 -5.55 -17.70
N VAL A 91 4.61 -6.45 -17.16
CA VAL A 91 5.05 -7.43 -16.16
C VAL A 91 6.05 -8.42 -16.76
N GLN A 92 5.80 -8.91 -17.98
CA GLN A 92 6.75 -9.79 -18.68
C GLN A 92 8.09 -9.10 -18.91
N ASP A 93 8.10 -7.84 -19.31
CA ASP A 93 9.33 -7.07 -19.53
C ASP A 93 10.15 -7.00 -18.23
N VAL A 94 9.51 -6.75 -17.08
CA VAL A 94 10.16 -6.74 -15.76
C VAL A 94 10.65 -8.13 -15.34
N LEU A 95 9.83 -9.17 -15.53
CA LEU A 95 10.23 -10.56 -15.25
C LEU A 95 11.46 -10.98 -16.05
N ASN A 96 11.53 -10.58 -17.33
CA ASN A 96 12.66 -10.89 -18.19
C ASN A 96 13.92 -10.10 -17.82
N SER A 97 13.77 -8.84 -17.36
CA SER A 97 14.91 -7.97 -17.04
C SER A 97 15.49 -8.24 -15.66
N GLU A 98 14.65 -8.43 -14.63
CA GLU A 98 15.09 -8.55 -13.24
C GLU A 98 15.21 -10.02 -12.78
N GLN A 99 14.54 -10.95 -13.47
CA GLN A 99 14.49 -12.38 -13.13
C GLN A 99 14.24 -12.67 -11.63
N PRO A 100 13.17 -12.11 -11.03
CA PRO A 100 12.93 -12.26 -9.61
C PRO A 100 12.43 -13.67 -9.25
N ASP A 101 12.93 -14.22 -8.14
CA ASP A 101 12.51 -15.54 -7.63
C ASP A 101 11.18 -15.48 -6.86
N ASN A 102 10.78 -14.28 -6.40
CA ASN A 102 9.63 -14.04 -5.52
C ASN A 102 8.45 -13.34 -6.23
N LEU A 103 8.38 -13.37 -7.56
CA LEU A 103 7.25 -12.82 -8.33
C LEU A 103 6.53 -13.91 -9.12
N TYR A 104 5.23 -14.04 -8.86
CA TYR A 104 4.37 -15.03 -9.49
C TYR A 104 3.27 -14.34 -10.30
N LEU A 105 3.27 -14.57 -11.62
CA LEU A 105 2.27 -14.05 -12.55
C LEU A 105 1.16 -15.08 -12.78
N GLN A 106 -0.09 -14.64 -12.70
CA GLN A 106 -1.29 -15.40 -13.02
C GLN A 106 -2.22 -14.55 -13.90
N PHE A 107 -3.08 -15.22 -14.69
CA PHE A 107 -4.19 -14.57 -15.37
C PHE A 107 -5.50 -14.83 -14.65
N LEU A 108 -6.41 -13.85 -14.66
CA LEU A 108 -7.75 -14.03 -14.15
C LEU A 108 -8.51 -15.03 -15.04
N THR A 109 -8.97 -16.15 -14.46
CA THR A 109 -9.61 -17.23 -15.24
C THR A 109 -11.11 -17.38 -14.98
N ALA A 110 -11.55 -17.17 -13.74
CA ALA A 110 -12.94 -17.36 -13.34
C ALA A 110 -13.44 -16.18 -12.49
N PRO A 111 -13.76 -15.03 -13.11
CA PRO A 111 -14.30 -13.88 -12.40
C PRO A 111 -15.64 -14.24 -11.73
N LEU A 112 -15.82 -13.77 -10.50
CA LEU A 112 -17.04 -14.00 -9.74
C LEU A 112 -18.10 -12.97 -10.15
N GLU A 113 -19.34 -13.41 -10.37
CA GLU A 113 -20.45 -12.51 -10.70
C GLU A 113 -20.87 -11.60 -9.54
N THR A 114 -20.45 -11.92 -8.32
CA THR A 114 -20.85 -11.21 -7.09
C THR A 114 -19.93 -10.03 -6.75
N CYS A 115 -18.83 -9.82 -7.48
CA CYS A 115 -17.88 -8.76 -7.17
C CYS A 115 -17.15 -8.23 -8.42
N SER A 116 -16.39 -7.15 -8.24
CA SER A 116 -15.59 -6.58 -9.33
C SER A 116 -14.44 -7.51 -9.76
N LEU A 117 -13.87 -7.24 -10.93
CA LEU A 117 -12.67 -7.96 -11.42
C LEU A 117 -11.48 -7.82 -10.47
N LYS A 118 -11.33 -6.67 -9.81
CA LYS A 118 -10.30 -6.47 -8.78
C LYS A 118 -10.49 -7.44 -7.61
N CYS A 119 -11.71 -7.52 -7.08
CA CYS A 119 -12.03 -8.44 -5.99
C CYS A 119 -11.87 -9.89 -6.43
N SER A 120 -12.31 -10.24 -7.64
CA SER A 120 -12.12 -11.58 -8.20
C SER A 120 -10.65 -11.96 -8.31
N SER A 121 -9.81 -11.03 -8.78
CA SER A 121 -8.36 -11.22 -8.88
C SER A 121 -7.71 -11.45 -7.51
N VAL A 122 -8.08 -10.66 -6.51
CA VAL A 122 -7.58 -10.83 -5.13
C VAL A 122 -8.01 -12.18 -4.56
N VAL A 123 -9.28 -12.57 -4.74
CA VAL A 123 -9.78 -13.87 -4.27
C VAL A 123 -9.04 -15.02 -4.97
N GLN A 124 -8.78 -14.92 -6.27
CA GLN A 124 -8.02 -15.94 -7.01
C GLN A 124 -6.59 -16.06 -6.47
N ALA A 125 -5.89 -14.93 -6.31
CA ALA A 125 -4.53 -14.92 -5.78
C ALA A 125 -4.48 -15.57 -4.39
N ILE A 126 -5.39 -15.17 -3.49
CA ILE A 126 -5.48 -15.71 -2.14
C ILE A 126 -5.71 -17.22 -2.15
N ARG A 127 -6.58 -17.74 -3.03
CA ARG A 127 -6.84 -19.18 -3.16
C ARG A 127 -5.62 -19.97 -3.66
N SER A 128 -4.65 -19.31 -4.28
CA SER A 128 -3.41 -19.93 -4.74
C SER A 128 -2.30 -19.94 -3.69
N LEU A 129 -2.48 -19.21 -2.58
CA LEU A 129 -1.52 -19.19 -1.47
C LEU A 129 -1.57 -20.51 -0.70
N ASP A 130 -0.40 -20.96 -0.25
CA ASP A 130 -0.28 -22.13 0.61
C ASP A 130 -0.56 -21.79 2.10
N ALA A 131 -0.52 -22.80 2.97
CA ALA A 131 -0.82 -22.65 4.39
C ALA A 131 0.28 -21.95 5.21
N SER A 132 1.41 -21.57 4.61
CA SER A 132 2.47 -20.80 5.29
C SER A 132 2.11 -19.32 5.47
N TYR A 133 1.08 -18.85 4.78
CA TYR A 133 0.55 -17.50 4.92
C TYR A 133 -0.56 -17.45 5.98
N GLU A 134 -0.44 -16.52 6.92
CA GLU A 134 -1.45 -16.28 7.94
C GLU A 134 -2.29 -15.05 7.59
N PHE A 135 -3.60 -15.13 7.84
CA PHE A 135 -4.48 -13.96 7.80
C PHE A 135 -4.42 -13.25 9.15
N VAL A 136 -3.93 -12.01 9.14
CA VAL A 136 -3.84 -11.14 10.32
C VAL A 136 -4.96 -10.10 10.30
#